data_AF-A0A1M5M8P5-F1
#
_entry.id   AF-A0A1M5M8P5-F1
#
_cell.length_a   1.000
_cell.length_b   1.000
_cell.length_c   1.000
_cell.angle_alpha   90.00
_cell.angle_beta   90.00
_cell.angle_gamma   90.00
#
_symmetry.space_group_name_H-M   'P 1'
#
loop_
_entity.id
_entity.type
_entity.pdbx_description
1 polymer ?
#
loop_
_entity_poly.entity_id
_entity_poly.type
_entity_poly.pdbx_seq_one_letter_code
_entity_poly.pdbx_strand_id
1 'polypeptide(L)'
;MVDITQKQSTLRTAIAQAVVKVSSENTITAIKEGKVPKGDVFAMSKAAGFLGVKKTADLLPDCHPLPVEHCTIDYKINGLEITVEILVKTFYKTGVEVEAMHGASIVALNMYDMLKPIDKGVEIHHIKLLQKTGGKSDINRT
;
A
#
# COMPACT_ATOMS: atom_id res chain seq x y z
N MET A 1 -6.17 20.37 10.25
CA MET A 1 -4.92 20.22 9.47
C MET A 1 -3.85 21.04 10.17
N VAL A 2 -2.65 20.48 10.36
CA VAL A 2 -1.55 21.18 11.04
C VAL A 2 -0.88 22.19 10.08
N ASP A 3 -0.63 23.42 10.52
CA ASP A 3 0.13 24.39 9.72
C ASP A 3 1.59 23.91 9.53
N ILE A 4 1.99 23.77 8.27
CA ILE A 4 3.34 23.35 7.87
C ILE A 4 4.09 24.44 7.11
N THR A 5 3.57 25.67 7.06
CA THR A 5 4.12 26.77 6.24
C THR A 5 5.60 27.03 6.53
N GLN A 6 5.98 27.04 7.82
CA GLN A 6 7.34 27.29 8.29
C GLN A 6 8.26 26.06 8.23
N LYS A 7 7.75 24.88 7.85
CA LYS A 7 8.58 23.68 7.68
C LYS A 7 9.33 23.73 6.36
N GLN A 8 10.56 23.24 6.37
CA GLN A 8 11.36 23.07 5.16
C GLN A 8 10.98 21.78 4.43
N SER A 9 11.03 21.82 3.10
CA SER A 9 10.88 20.62 2.28
C SER A 9 12.15 19.78 2.35
N THR A 10 11.98 18.48 2.56
CA THR A 10 13.08 17.51 2.55
C THR A 10 12.64 16.26 1.82
N LEU A 11 13.58 15.38 1.47
CA LEU A 11 13.21 14.03 1.02
C LEU A 11 12.46 13.32 2.16
N ARG A 12 11.34 12.69 1.83
CA ARG A 12 10.50 11.90 2.72
C ARG A 12 10.25 10.55 2.08
N THR A 13 10.39 9.49 2.86
CA THR A 13 10.05 8.14 2.41
C THR A 13 9.22 7.43 3.47
N ALA A 14 8.33 6.56 3.03
CA ALA A 14 7.59 5.65 3.88
C ALA A 14 7.48 4.29 3.19
N ILE A 15 7.72 3.23 3.96
CA ILE A 15 7.46 1.84 3.58
C ILE A 15 6.32 1.34 4.45
N ALA A 16 5.25 0.86 3.84
CA ALA A 16 4.12 0.26 4.52
C ALA A 16 3.84 -1.13 3.97
N GLN A 17 3.10 -1.92 4.74
CA GLN A 17 2.73 -3.28 4.41
C GLN A 17 1.23 -3.50 4.60
N ALA A 18 0.69 -4.45 3.84
CA ALA A 18 -0.52 -5.21 4.16
C ALA A 18 -0.27 -6.70 3.90
N VAL A 19 -1.03 -7.58 4.54
CA VAL A 19 -1.00 -9.03 4.27
C VAL A 19 -2.39 -9.47 3.83
N VAL A 20 -2.46 -10.12 2.67
CA VAL A 20 -3.68 -10.77 2.17
C VAL A 20 -3.54 -12.27 2.41
N LYS A 21 -4.35 -12.82 3.32
CA LYS A 21 -4.37 -14.25 3.60
C LYS A 21 -5.51 -14.90 2.83
N VAL A 22 -5.20 -15.85 1.96
CA VAL A 22 -6.21 -16.63 1.23
C VAL A 22 -6.60 -17.88 2.01
N SER A 23 -7.73 -18.50 1.68
CA SER A 23 -8.23 -19.67 2.41
C SER A 23 -7.71 -21.00 1.85
N SER A 24 -7.09 -21.01 0.66
CA SER A 24 -6.67 -22.24 -0.01
C SER A 24 -5.45 -22.09 -0.92
N GLU A 25 -4.68 -23.18 -1.06
CA GLU A 25 -3.56 -23.28 -2.02
C GLU A 25 -4.03 -23.21 -3.48
N ASN A 26 -5.28 -23.58 -3.75
CA ASN A 26 -5.88 -23.45 -5.09
C ASN A 26 -5.99 -21.97 -5.48
N THR A 27 -6.26 -21.08 -4.53
CA THR A 27 -6.29 -19.62 -4.76
C THR A 27 -4.90 -19.11 -5.14
N ILE A 28 -3.85 -19.52 -4.40
CA ILE A 28 -2.46 -19.16 -4.71
C ILE A 28 -2.05 -19.69 -6.09
N THR A 29 -2.39 -20.94 -6.40
CA THR A 29 -2.11 -21.55 -7.70
C THR A 29 -2.82 -20.79 -8.82
N ALA A 30 -4.09 -20.45 -8.66
CA ALA A 30 -4.85 -19.69 -9.65
C ALA A 30 -4.24 -18.30 -9.90
N ILE A 31 -3.72 -17.63 -8.87
CA ILE A 31 -3.01 -16.35 -9.02
C ILE A 31 -1.72 -16.55 -9.83
N LYS A 32 -0.88 -17.53 -9.46
CA LYS A 32 0.41 -17.80 -10.13
C LYS A 32 0.25 -18.20 -11.59
N GLU A 33 -0.81 -18.94 -11.91
CA GLU A 33 -1.11 -19.42 -13.26
C GLU A 33 -1.95 -18.42 -14.08
N GLY A 34 -2.35 -17.28 -13.52
CA GLY A 34 -3.18 -16.29 -14.20
C GLY A 34 -4.60 -16.78 -14.52
N LYS A 35 -5.14 -17.72 -13.72
CA LYS A 35 -6.46 -18.34 -13.91
C LYS A 35 -7.59 -17.69 -13.09
N VAL A 36 -7.32 -16.55 -12.46
CA VAL A 36 -8.36 -15.79 -11.74
C VAL A 36 -9.33 -15.19 -12.77
N PRO A 37 -10.65 -15.41 -12.67
CA PRO A 37 -11.61 -14.97 -13.69
C PRO A 37 -11.62 -13.46 -13.96
N LYS A 38 -11.22 -12.65 -12.97
CA LYS A 38 -11.17 -11.19 -13.08
C LYS A 38 -9.87 -10.66 -13.71
N GLY A 39 -8.96 -11.54 -14.12
CA GLY A 39 -7.68 -11.20 -14.75
C GLY A 39 -6.50 -11.21 -13.78
N ASP A 40 -5.41 -10.56 -14.17
CA ASP A 40 -4.17 -10.50 -13.39
C ASP A 40 -4.35 -9.69 -12.10
N VAL A 41 -4.30 -10.41 -10.97
CA VAL A 41 -4.50 -9.86 -9.63
C VAL A 41 -3.42 -8.84 -9.26
N PHE A 42 -2.15 -9.11 -9.59
CA PHE A 42 -1.05 -8.25 -9.18
C PHE A 42 -0.98 -6.98 -10.01
N ALA A 43 -1.19 -7.09 -11.32
CA ALA A 43 -1.20 -5.93 -12.21
C ALA A 43 -2.35 -4.97 -11.87
N MET A 44 -3.56 -5.51 -11.71
CA MET A 44 -4.74 -4.68 -11.40
C MET A 44 -4.66 -4.07 -10.00
N SER A 45 -4.23 -4.85 -9.00
CA SER A 45 -4.08 -4.33 -7.63
C SER A 45 -2.98 -3.28 -7.54
N LYS A 46 -1.91 -3.40 -8.33
CA LYS A 46 -0.84 -2.38 -8.43
C LYS A 46 -1.39 -1.07 -8.99
N ALA A 47 -2.18 -1.13 -10.05
CA ALA A 47 -2.84 0.06 -10.61
C ALA A 47 -3.78 0.73 -9.58
N ALA A 48 -4.59 -0.06 -8.87
CA ALA A 48 -5.45 0.43 -7.80
C ALA A 48 -4.64 1.11 -6.68
N GLY A 49 -3.52 0.50 -6.26
CA GLY A 49 -2.60 1.07 -5.27
C GLY A 49 -2.04 2.43 -5.68
N PHE A 50 -1.57 2.58 -6.93
CA PHE A 50 -1.09 3.89 -7.42
C PHE A 50 -2.18 4.96 -7.43
N LEU A 51 -3.42 4.59 -7.71
CA LEU A 51 -4.55 5.53 -7.60
C LEU A 51 -4.85 5.86 -6.14
N GLY A 52 -4.86 4.86 -5.25
CA GLY A 52 -5.09 5.04 -3.81
C GLY A 52 -4.08 5.99 -3.18
N VAL A 53 -2.79 5.76 -3.42
CA VAL A 53 -1.68 6.61 -2.95
C VAL A 53 -1.90 8.07 -3.34
N LYS A 54 -2.23 8.35 -4.61
CA LYS A 54 -2.46 9.71 -5.12
C LYS A 54 -3.74 10.38 -4.59
N LYS A 55 -4.72 9.59 -4.15
CA LYS A 55 -6.01 10.07 -3.65
C LYS A 55 -6.11 10.08 -2.12
N THR A 56 -4.99 9.95 -1.42
CA THR A 56 -4.97 9.88 0.05
C THR A 56 -5.59 11.11 0.70
N ALA A 57 -5.21 12.31 0.25
CA ALA A 57 -5.77 13.56 0.79
C ALA A 57 -7.24 13.79 0.42
N ASP A 58 -7.76 13.13 -0.62
CA ASP A 58 -9.18 13.19 -0.98
C ASP A 58 -10.05 12.41 0.03
N LEU A 59 -9.47 11.38 0.68
CA LEU A 59 -10.20 10.48 1.58
C LEU A 59 -9.93 10.74 3.06
N LEU A 60 -8.74 11.24 3.41
CA LEU A 60 -8.35 11.49 4.81
C LEU A 60 -8.33 13.00 5.09
N PRO A 61 -9.34 13.53 5.82
CA PRO A 61 -9.60 14.98 5.88
C PRO A 61 -8.45 15.83 6.43
N ASP A 62 -7.57 15.26 7.25
CA ASP A 62 -6.46 15.99 7.87
C ASP A 62 -5.12 15.85 7.11
N CYS A 63 -5.07 15.00 6.08
CA CYS A 63 -3.89 14.84 5.24
C CYS A 63 -3.68 16.05 4.35
N HIS A 64 -2.45 16.56 4.32
CA HIS A 64 -2.07 17.59 3.35
C HIS A 64 -2.05 16.99 1.94
N PRO A 65 -2.62 17.67 0.94
CA PRO A 65 -2.37 17.31 -0.44
C PRO A 65 -0.88 17.53 -0.75
N LEU A 66 -0.22 16.50 -1.29
CA LEU A 66 1.20 16.53 -1.62
C LEU A 66 1.49 15.82 -2.94
N PRO A 67 2.56 16.22 -3.66
CA PRO A 67 2.98 15.52 -4.87
C PRO A 67 3.66 14.18 -4.51
N VAL A 68 3.18 13.09 -5.09
CA VAL A 68 3.84 11.78 -5.00
C VAL A 68 4.86 11.70 -6.13
N GLU A 69 6.15 11.71 -5.78
CA GLU A 69 7.25 11.70 -6.74
C GLU A 69 7.63 10.28 -7.16
N HIS A 70 7.43 9.30 -6.28
CA HIS A 70 7.74 7.91 -6.57
C HIS A 70 6.89 6.96 -5.72
N CYS A 71 6.46 5.86 -6.32
CA CYS A 71 5.76 4.77 -5.66
C CYS A 71 6.17 3.42 -6.24
N THR A 72 6.54 2.44 -5.41
CA THR A 72 6.65 1.03 -5.80
C THR A 72 5.66 0.19 -5.01
N ILE A 73 5.27 -0.95 -5.60
CA ILE A 73 4.38 -1.93 -4.98
C ILE A 73 4.94 -3.30 -5.33
N ASP A 74 5.29 -4.06 -4.31
CA ASP A 74 5.95 -5.35 -4.42
C ASP A 74 5.16 -6.43 -3.67
N TYR A 75 5.22 -7.65 -4.17
CA TYR A 75 4.43 -8.77 -3.66
C TYR A 75 5.33 -9.94 -3.30
N LYS A 76 5.08 -10.56 -2.15
CA LYS A 76 5.74 -11.79 -1.73
C LYS A 76 4.73 -12.82 -1.27
N ILE A 77 4.73 -13.99 -1.90
CA ILE A 77 3.89 -15.13 -1.51
C ILE A 77 4.67 -16.01 -0.52
N ASN A 78 4.05 -16.36 0.60
CA ASN A 78 4.56 -17.31 1.59
C ASN A 78 3.42 -18.21 2.08
N GLY A 79 3.32 -19.42 1.51
CA GLY A 79 2.15 -20.28 1.72
C GLY A 79 0.87 -19.57 1.28
N LEU A 80 -0.09 -19.46 2.21
CA LEU A 80 -1.39 -18.82 2.00
C LEU A 80 -1.38 -17.30 2.20
N GLU A 81 -0.23 -16.70 2.50
CA GLU A 81 -0.12 -15.26 2.74
C GLU A 81 0.57 -14.56 1.57
N ILE A 82 -0.01 -13.45 1.15
CA ILE A 82 0.59 -12.54 0.18
C ILE A 82 0.88 -11.23 0.91
N THR A 83 2.16 -10.98 1.11
CA THR A 83 2.64 -9.70 1.63
C THR A 83 2.68 -8.69 0.50
N VAL A 84 2.01 -7.56 0.70
CA VAL A 84 2.10 -6.36 -0.13
C VAL A 84 3.01 -5.37 0.59
N GLU A 85 4.08 -4.93 -0.07
CA GLU A 85 4.95 -3.85 0.42
C GLU A 85 4.85 -2.66 -0.53
N ILE A 86 4.70 -1.46 0.03
CA ILE A 86 4.61 -0.22 -0.74
C ILE A 86 5.64 0.76 -0.20
N LEU A 87 6.45 1.30 -1.11
CA LEU A 87 7.36 2.41 -0.85
C LEU A 87 6.82 3.66 -1.54
N VAL A 88 6.63 4.74 -0.78
CA VAL A 88 6.28 6.07 -1.30
C VAL A 88 7.40 7.06 -1.00
N LYS A 89 7.71 7.93 -1.96
CA LYS A 89 8.67 9.02 -1.79
C LYS A 89 8.10 10.35 -2.27
N THR A 90 8.46 11.41 -1.58
CA THR A 90 8.18 12.80 -1.98
C THR A 90 9.31 13.73 -1.51
N PHE A 91 9.38 14.93 -2.07
CA PHE A 91 10.17 16.03 -1.52
C PHE A 91 9.23 17.11 -1.00
N TYR A 92 8.90 17.06 0.30
CA TYR A 92 7.85 17.91 0.86
C TYR A 92 8.01 18.23 2.35
N LYS A 93 7.07 19.04 2.87
CA LYS A 93 7.07 19.61 4.23
C LYS A 93 6.50 18.67 5.31
N THR A 94 5.80 17.61 4.90
CA THR A 94 5.23 16.57 5.77
C THR A 94 5.56 15.19 5.23
N GLY A 95 5.43 14.15 6.07
CA GLY A 95 5.72 12.77 5.70
C GLY A 95 4.67 12.15 4.77
N VAL A 96 4.93 10.91 4.33
CA VAL A 96 4.09 10.13 3.40
C VAL A 96 3.67 8.78 3.98
N GLU A 97 3.64 8.67 5.31
CA GLU A 97 3.27 7.45 6.03
C GLU A 97 1.87 7.00 5.64
N VAL A 98 0.96 7.98 5.56
CA VAL A 98 -0.45 7.72 5.35
C VAL A 98 -0.72 7.35 3.89
N GLU A 99 -0.03 7.96 2.93
CA GLU A 99 -0.06 7.57 1.53
C GLU A 99 0.38 6.13 1.33
N ALA A 100 1.47 5.71 1.98
CA ALA A 100 1.96 4.34 1.89
C ALA A 100 0.97 3.33 2.50
N MET A 101 0.45 3.59 3.71
CA MET A 101 -0.51 2.70 4.38
C MET A 101 -1.87 2.66 3.67
N HIS A 102 -2.34 3.81 3.17
CA HIS A 102 -3.55 3.88 2.39
C HIS A 102 -3.41 3.12 1.08
N GLY A 103 -2.30 3.30 0.36
CA GLY A 103 -1.96 2.48 -0.79
C GLY A 103 -2.03 0.99 -0.49
N ALA A 104 -1.40 0.54 0.61
CA ALA A 104 -1.35 -0.87 0.98
C ALA A 104 -2.75 -1.42 1.27
N SER A 105 -3.59 -0.60 1.92
CA SER A 105 -5.00 -0.90 2.17
C SER A 105 -5.80 -1.07 0.88
N ILE A 106 -5.60 -0.18 -0.09
CA ILE A 106 -6.31 -0.22 -1.39
C ILE A 106 -5.85 -1.41 -2.23
N VAL A 107 -4.56 -1.73 -2.25
CA VAL A 107 -4.04 -2.93 -2.92
C VAL A 107 -4.68 -4.18 -2.32
N ALA A 108 -4.65 -4.33 -0.99
CA ALA A 108 -5.22 -5.48 -0.31
C ALA A 108 -6.74 -5.61 -0.55
N LEU A 109 -7.47 -4.49 -0.51
CA LEU A 109 -8.91 -4.47 -0.79
C LEU A 109 -9.23 -4.84 -2.24
N ASN A 110 -8.42 -4.38 -3.20
CA ASN A 110 -8.58 -4.76 -4.59
C ASN A 110 -8.29 -6.26 -4.81
N MET A 111 -7.25 -6.80 -4.17
CA MET A 111 -6.98 -8.24 -4.19
C MET A 111 -8.17 -9.04 -3.65
N TYR A 112 -8.75 -8.63 -2.53
CA TYR A 112 -9.98 -9.24 -2.03
C TYR A 112 -11.11 -9.20 -3.07
N ASP A 113 -11.34 -8.03 -3.68
CA ASP A 113 -12.38 -7.86 -4.70
C ASP A 113 -12.16 -8.77 -5.93
N MET A 114 -10.91 -9.03 -6.29
CA MET A 114 -10.52 -9.90 -7.40
C MET A 114 -10.62 -11.39 -7.06
N LEU A 115 -10.35 -11.77 -5.81
CA LEU A 115 -10.28 -13.15 -5.35
C LEU A 115 -11.62 -13.68 -4.80
N LYS A 116 -12.51 -12.81 -4.31
CA LYS A 116 -13.82 -13.20 -3.76
C LYS A 116 -14.70 -14.08 -4.66
N PRO A 117 -14.57 -14.13 -6.01
CA PRO A 117 -15.31 -15.11 -6.82
C PRO A 117 -14.85 -16.57 -6.62
N ILE A 118 -13.57 -16.79 -6.32
CA ILE A 118 -12.97 -18.14 -6.20
C ILE A 118 -12.61 -18.50 -4.76
N ASP A 119 -12.50 -17.52 -3.87
CA ASP A 119 -12.14 -17.69 -2.48
C ASP A 119 -12.94 -16.73 -1.59
N LYS A 120 -13.85 -17.25 -0.78
CA LYS A 120 -14.71 -16.45 0.12
C LYS A 120 -14.07 -16.17 1.47
N GLY A 121 -12.96 -16.84 1.79
CA GLY A 121 -12.27 -16.74 3.07
C GLY A 121 -11.04 -15.84 3.04
N VAL A 122 -10.93 -14.95 2.06
CA VAL A 122 -9.82 -13.99 1.98
C VAL A 122 -9.91 -12.98 3.12
N GLU A 123 -8.82 -12.83 3.86
CA GLU A 123 -8.68 -11.89 4.98
C GLU A 123 -7.60 -10.84 4.68
N ILE A 124 -7.77 -9.63 5.20
CA ILE A 124 -6.78 -8.55 5.12
C ILE A 124 -6.23 -8.29 6.52
N HIS A 125 -4.93 -8.51 6.69
CA HIS A 125 -4.23 -8.39 7.96
C HIS A 125 -3.11 -7.34 7.89
N HIS A 126 -2.67 -6.92 9.07
CA HIS A 126 -1.39 -6.24 9.29
C HIS A 126 -1.11 -5.04 8.36
N ILE A 127 -2.11 -4.19 8.13
CA ILE A 127 -1.87 -2.89 7.52
C ILE A 127 -1.06 -2.04 8.51
N LYS A 128 0.20 -1.77 8.20
CA LYS A 128 1.10 -1.05 9.12
C LYS A 128 2.24 -0.35 8.38
N LEU A 129 2.79 0.67 9.02
CA LEU A 129 4.04 1.29 8.61
C LEU A 129 5.23 0.40 9.05
N LEU A 130 6.15 0.12 8.14
CA LEU A 130 7.39 -0.61 8.42
C LEU A 130 8.55 0.35 8.69
N GLN A 131 8.67 1.41 7.88
CA GLN A 131 9.76 2.37 7.96
C GLN A 131 9.30 3.74 7.48
N LYS A 132 9.90 4.79 8.02
CA LYS A 132 9.87 6.13 7.40
C LYS A 132 11.19 6.84 7.61
N THR A 133 11.52 7.74 6.71
CA THR A 133 12.67 8.64 6.81
C THR A 133 12.31 10.06 6.40
N GLY A 134 13.05 11.02 6.96
CA GLY A 134 12.95 12.43 6.65
C GLY A 134 12.03 13.19 7.61
N GLY A 135 12.51 14.34 8.07
CA GLY A 135 11.82 15.19 9.05
C GLY A 135 12.53 15.26 10.39
N LYS A 136 11.79 15.70 11.41
CA LYS A 136 12.27 15.74 12.79
C LYS A 136 12.23 14.35 13.47
N SER A 137 11.44 13.43 12.94
CA SER A 137 11.14 12.15 13.58
C SER A 137 11.30 11.02 12.57
N ASP A 138 12.48 10.42 12.58
CA ASP A 138 12.77 9.19 11.84
C ASP A 138 12.40 7.99 12.72
N ILE A 139 11.70 7.00 12.16
CA ILE A 139 11.35 5.77 12.90
C ILE A 139 12.52 4.78 12.93
N ASN A 140 13.50 4.91 12.02
CA ASN A 140 14.72 4.11 12.04
C ASN A 140 15.96 5.02 12.07
N ARG A 141 16.38 5.40 13.28
CA ARG A 141 17.80 5.62 13.58
C ARG A 141 18.35 4.37 14.25
N THR A 142 18.87 3.47 13.44
CA THR A 142 19.88 2.45 13.78
C THR A 142 20.64 2.13 12.52
#